data_AF-A0A1G5A410-F1
#
_entry.id   AF-A0A1G5A410-F1
#
_cell.length_a   1.000
_cell.length_b   1.000
_cell.length_c   1.000
_cell.angle_alpha   90.00
_cell.angle_beta   90.00
_cell.angle_gamma   90.00
#
_symmetry.space_group_name_H-M   'P 1'
#
loop_
_entity.id
_entity.type
_entity.pdbx_description
1 polymer ?
#
loop_
_entity_poly.entity_id
_entity_poly.type
_entity_poly.pdbx_seq_one_letter_code
_entity_poly.pdbx_strand_id
1 'polypeptide(L)'
;MGELCRLCGRDCPLLASHILPAFVFRWKRESAGGSPLRNTKQPNLRVQDGLKKSFLCAECEALFSRDEREFANKIFYPYVENPAVQLVYGPSLLRFCTSVSWRVLRLALETEDFGPWADPEAEELCRQAEVTWRAFLLGEREHPGDFRQQLLPFDIIESSSGGDESPNINRYLTRTIQMDLCNNSTQTFTFAKLGPIAIFGTIRQRSNPWKGTRVQANQGTVGGRQQYVLPGALWPYLNAKARESAAAMAGISKKQREVIDQNLRRNADAFVGSAAFRAMQADIEQFGDGAFDPQ
;
A
#
# COMPACT_ATOMS: atom_id res chain seq x y z
N MET A 1 -14.47 5.47 -30.84
CA MET A 1 -15.39 4.77 -29.92
C MET A 1 -14.67 4.74 -28.59
N GLY A 2 -15.16 5.44 -27.57
CA GLY A 2 -14.49 5.47 -26.28
C GLY A 2 -14.78 4.18 -25.50
N GLU A 3 -14.15 4.05 -24.33
CA GLU A 3 -14.49 3.01 -23.36
C GLU A 3 -15.22 3.66 -22.18
N LEU A 4 -16.03 2.89 -21.45
CA LEU A 4 -16.73 3.41 -20.28
C LEU A 4 -15.76 3.69 -19.13
N CYS A 5 -15.69 4.94 -18.67
CA CYS A 5 -14.93 5.29 -17.47
C CYS A 5 -15.49 4.51 -16.27
N ARG A 6 -14.62 3.77 -15.56
CA ARG A 6 -15.04 2.91 -14.44
C ARG A 6 -15.58 3.70 -13.25
N LEU A 7 -15.19 4.98 -13.11
CA LEU A 7 -15.69 5.84 -12.04
C LEU A 7 -16.99 6.57 -12.43
N CYS A 8 -17.01 7.36 -13.51
CA CYS A 8 -18.18 8.17 -13.85
C CYS A 8 -19.18 7.52 -14.83
N GLY A 9 -18.86 6.35 -15.39
CA GLY A 9 -19.72 5.63 -16.32
C GLY A 9 -19.92 6.29 -17.70
N ARG A 10 -19.28 7.42 -17.98
CA ARG A 10 -19.36 8.10 -19.29
C ARG A 10 -18.48 7.40 -20.33
N ASP A 11 -18.96 7.32 -21.57
CA ASP A 11 -18.19 6.90 -22.73
C ASP A 11 -17.21 8.00 -23.15
N CYS A 12 -15.91 7.77 -22.95
CA CYS A 12 -14.88 8.76 -23.20
C CYS A 12 -13.48 8.11 -23.33
N PRO A 13 -12.47 8.83 -23.86
CA PRO A 13 -11.09 8.33 -23.85
C PRO A 13 -10.58 8.09 -22.42
N LEU A 14 -10.07 6.88 -22.18
CA LEU A 14 -9.49 6.50 -20.90
C LEU A 14 -7.99 6.73 -20.88
N LEU A 15 -7.47 7.08 -19.71
CA LEU A 15 -6.05 7.27 -19.45
C LEU A 15 -5.46 6.02 -18.80
N ALA A 16 -4.14 5.88 -18.87
CA ALA A 16 -3.41 4.83 -18.17
C ALA A 16 -3.30 5.15 -16.67
N SER A 17 -4.38 4.87 -15.95
CA SER A 17 -4.57 5.12 -14.52
C SER A 17 -3.72 4.18 -13.67
N HIS A 18 -2.91 4.73 -12.75
CA HIS A 18 -2.24 3.90 -11.75
C HIS A 18 -3.24 3.35 -10.72
N ILE A 19 -3.09 2.07 -10.35
CA ILE A 19 -3.91 1.47 -9.28
C ILE A 19 -3.49 2.00 -7.90
N LEU A 20 -2.18 2.04 -7.63
CA LEU A 20 -1.61 2.72 -6.47
C LEU A 20 -0.95 4.03 -6.91
N PRO A 21 -0.98 5.11 -6.12
CA PRO A 21 -0.51 6.42 -6.55
C PRO A 21 0.93 6.43 -7.11
N ALA A 22 1.13 7.11 -8.23
CA ALA A 22 2.40 7.12 -8.97
C ALA A 22 3.58 7.67 -8.14
N PHE A 23 3.30 8.64 -7.26
CA PHE A 23 4.33 9.29 -6.44
C PHE A 23 5.01 8.30 -5.48
N VAL A 24 4.33 7.22 -5.09
CA VAL A 24 4.87 6.22 -4.16
C VAL A 24 5.97 5.40 -4.85
N PHE A 25 5.79 5.03 -6.13
CA PHE A 25 6.82 4.34 -6.90
C PHE A 25 8.04 5.23 -7.15
N ARG A 26 7.78 6.52 -7.44
CA ARG A 26 8.83 7.54 -7.57
C ARG A 26 9.64 7.67 -6.28
N TRP A 27 8.96 7.89 -5.16
CA TRP A 27 9.57 7.96 -3.84
C TRP A 27 10.37 6.69 -3.53
N LYS A 28 9.85 5.50 -3.84
CA LYS A 28 10.56 4.24 -3.56
C LYS A 28 11.89 4.13 -4.29
N ARG A 29 11.96 4.63 -5.52
CA ARG A 29 13.20 4.67 -6.32
C ARG A 29 14.17 5.73 -5.79
N GLU A 30 13.67 6.95 -5.57
CA GLU A 30 14.51 8.09 -5.18
C GLU A 30 15.09 7.91 -3.78
N SER A 31 14.32 7.35 -2.85
CA SER A 31 14.77 7.04 -1.47
C SER A 31 15.64 5.77 -1.36
N ALA A 32 16.11 5.24 -2.49
CA ALA A 32 17.02 4.09 -2.60
C ALA A 32 18.20 4.38 -3.55
N GLY A 33 18.66 5.63 -3.61
CA GLY A 33 19.79 6.04 -4.45
C GLY A 33 19.51 5.95 -5.95
N GLY A 34 18.24 6.08 -6.37
CA GLY A 34 17.83 6.01 -7.77
C GLY A 34 17.79 4.59 -8.37
N SER A 35 17.94 3.56 -7.52
CA SER A 35 18.00 2.16 -7.97
C SER A 35 16.68 1.70 -8.61
N PRO A 36 16.71 0.97 -9.75
CA PRO A 36 15.50 0.44 -10.38
C PRO A 36 14.68 -0.44 -9.43
N LEU A 37 13.34 -0.33 -9.50
CA LEU A 37 12.46 -1.19 -8.71
C LEU A 37 12.41 -2.60 -9.30
N ARG A 38 12.06 -3.58 -8.47
CA ARG A 38 11.74 -4.95 -8.86
C ARG A 38 10.41 -5.35 -8.27
N ASN A 39 9.68 -6.19 -8.99
CA ASN A 39 8.41 -6.76 -8.55
C ASN A 39 8.65 -8.17 -8.02
N THR A 40 8.04 -8.52 -6.89
CA THR A 40 8.03 -9.85 -6.30
C THR A 40 7.53 -10.93 -7.26
N LYS A 41 6.55 -10.63 -8.12
CA LYS A 41 6.03 -11.61 -9.11
C LYS A 41 7.05 -11.97 -10.20
N GLN A 42 7.93 -11.04 -10.56
CA GLN A 42 8.94 -11.22 -11.61
C GLN A 42 10.25 -10.54 -11.18
N PRO A 43 10.99 -11.13 -10.21
CA PRO A 43 12.11 -10.46 -9.55
C PRO A 43 13.32 -10.25 -10.48
N ASN A 44 13.41 -11.00 -11.57
CA ASN A 44 14.42 -10.79 -12.61
C ASN A 44 14.13 -9.59 -13.54
N LEU A 45 12.91 -9.02 -13.51
CA LEU A 45 12.55 -7.86 -14.33
C LEU A 45 12.61 -6.57 -13.51
N ARG A 46 13.22 -5.55 -14.11
CA ARG A 46 13.15 -4.18 -13.60
C ARG A 46 11.78 -3.62 -13.91
N VAL A 47 11.15 -3.05 -12.89
CA VAL A 47 9.90 -2.30 -13.02
C VAL A 47 10.21 -0.84 -12.71
N GLN A 48 9.75 0.08 -13.55
CA GLN A 48 10.03 1.51 -13.39
C GLN A 48 8.84 2.28 -12.79
N ASP A 49 7.66 1.67 -12.78
CA ASP A 49 6.40 2.33 -12.44
C ASP A 49 5.38 1.32 -11.87
N GLY A 50 4.26 1.82 -11.34
CA GLY A 50 3.18 0.99 -10.83
C GLY A 50 2.32 0.32 -11.91
N LEU A 51 1.48 -0.62 -11.48
CA LEU A 51 0.46 -1.21 -12.35
C LEU A 51 -0.52 -0.13 -12.81
N LYS A 52 -0.78 -0.10 -14.12
CA LYS A 52 -1.75 0.79 -14.75
C LYS A 52 -2.88 0.02 -15.43
N LYS A 53 -4.06 0.62 -15.46
CA LYS A 53 -5.24 0.14 -16.19
C LYS A 53 -5.95 1.31 -16.84
N SER A 54 -6.63 1.07 -17.96
CA SER A 54 -7.53 2.05 -18.58
C SER A 54 -8.82 2.16 -17.76
N PHE A 55 -8.77 2.83 -16.60
CA PHE A 55 -9.91 2.92 -15.68
C PHE A 55 -10.64 4.25 -15.76
N LEU A 56 -9.88 5.35 -15.84
CA LEU A 56 -10.42 6.68 -15.61
C LEU A 56 -10.28 7.57 -16.84
N CYS A 57 -11.28 8.41 -17.06
CA CYS A 57 -11.15 9.53 -17.98
C CYS A 57 -10.38 10.69 -17.34
N ALA A 58 -9.98 11.67 -18.16
CA ALA A 58 -9.19 12.82 -17.71
C ALA A 58 -9.81 13.58 -16.53
N GLU A 59 -11.12 13.76 -16.50
CA GLU A 59 -11.81 14.45 -15.40
C GLU A 59 -11.73 13.65 -14.09
N CYS A 60 -11.92 12.33 -14.15
CA CYS A 60 -11.83 11.46 -12.97
C CYS A 60 -10.38 11.34 -12.45
N GLU A 61 -9.39 11.30 -13.36
CA GLU A 61 -7.98 11.38 -12.98
C GLU A 61 -7.64 12.68 -12.25
N ALA A 62 -8.20 13.82 -12.71
CA ALA A 62 -7.97 15.11 -12.07
C ALA A 62 -8.51 15.15 -10.63
N LEU A 63 -9.67 14.51 -10.37
CA LEU A 63 -10.23 14.38 -9.03
C LEU A 63 -9.26 13.64 -8.10
N PHE A 64 -8.76 12.47 -8.52
CA PHE A 64 -7.84 11.68 -7.71
C PHE A 64 -6.48 12.36 -7.57
N SER A 65 -5.96 12.97 -8.63
CA SER A 65 -4.67 13.68 -8.63
C SER A 65 -4.61 14.80 -7.59
N ARG A 66 -5.73 15.49 -7.33
CA ARG A 66 -5.81 16.52 -6.29
C ARG A 66 -5.66 15.91 -4.90
N ASP A 67 -6.45 14.88 -4.61
CA ASP A 67 -6.48 14.23 -3.30
C ASP A 67 -5.14 13.48 -3.03
N GLU A 68 -4.52 12.90 -4.08
CA GLU A 68 -3.18 12.30 -4.03
C GLU A 68 -2.09 13.33 -3.74
N ARG A 69 -2.13 14.50 -4.39
CA ARG A 69 -1.16 15.58 -4.14
C ARG A 69 -1.25 16.10 -2.72
N GLU A 70 -2.47 16.26 -2.21
CA GLU A 70 -2.66 16.71 -0.83
C GLU A 70 -2.14 15.68 0.17
N PHE A 71 -2.48 14.41 0.00
CA PHE A 71 -1.95 13.33 0.83
C PHE A 71 -0.41 13.28 0.77
N ALA A 72 0.17 13.34 -0.42
CA ALA A 72 1.61 13.28 -0.61
C ALA A 72 2.33 14.39 0.19
N ASN A 73 1.87 15.64 0.01
CA ASN A 73 2.54 16.82 0.58
C ASN A 73 2.26 17.02 2.07
N LYS A 74 1.06 16.68 2.55
CA LYS A 74 0.67 16.96 3.94
C LYS A 74 0.86 15.78 4.88
N ILE A 75 0.83 14.55 4.36
CA ILE A 75 0.87 13.34 5.18
C ILE A 75 2.10 12.50 4.83
N PHE A 76 2.22 12.07 3.57
CA PHE A 76 3.21 11.07 3.20
C PHE A 76 4.66 11.54 3.41
N TYR A 77 5.08 12.61 2.72
CA TYR A 77 6.45 13.10 2.81
C TYR A 77 6.82 13.59 4.21
N PRO A 78 5.96 14.36 4.92
CA PRO A 78 6.22 14.73 6.31
C PRO A 78 6.40 13.53 7.24
N TYR A 79 5.59 12.48 7.08
CA TYR A 79 5.71 11.26 7.88
C TYR A 79 7.00 10.49 7.56
N VAL A 80 7.39 10.38 6.28
CA VAL A 80 8.66 9.74 5.88
C VAL A 80 9.87 10.49 6.44
N GLU A 81 9.80 11.82 6.50
CA GLU A 81 10.88 12.66 7.02
C GLU A 81 11.00 12.53 8.55
N ASN A 82 9.88 12.52 9.26
CA ASN A 82 9.84 12.40 10.71
C ASN A 82 8.65 11.52 11.16
N PRO A 83 8.84 10.20 11.35
CA PRO A 83 7.76 9.31 11.78
C PRO A 83 7.14 9.65 13.14
N ALA A 84 7.86 10.38 14.00
CA ALA A 84 7.37 10.81 15.31
C ALA A 84 6.44 12.02 15.25
N VAL A 85 6.25 12.64 14.08
CA VAL A 85 5.39 13.81 13.91
C VAL A 85 3.92 13.44 13.97
N GLN A 86 3.11 14.27 14.63
CA GLN A 86 1.66 14.17 14.58
C GLN A 86 1.13 15.09 13.46
N LEU A 87 0.42 14.51 12.51
CA LEU A 87 -0.05 15.20 11.31
C LEU A 87 -1.56 15.39 11.37
N VAL A 88 -2.03 16.62 11.26
CA VAL A 88 -3.45 16.94 11.17
C VAL A 88 -3.90 16.82 9.72
N TYR A 89 -5.00 16.12 9.48
CA TYR A 89 -5.63 16.00 8.16
C TYR A 89 -7.04 16.56 8.14
N GLY A 90 -7.47 16.97 6.95
CA GLY A 90 -8.84 17.39 6.65
C GLY A 90 -9.62 16.35 5.82
N PRO A 91 -10.76 16.74 5.23
CA PRO A 91 -11.70 15.80 4.59
C PRO A 91 -11.12 15.05 3.38
N SER A 92 -10.07 15.60 2.76
CA SER A 92 -9.39 15.02 1.60
C SER A 92 -8.77 13.64 1.89
N LEU A 93 -8.37 13.36 3.15
CA LEU A 93 -7.76 12.08 3.49
C LEU A 93 -8.72 10.91 3.31
N LEU A 94 -9.99 11.05 3.70
CA LEU A 94 -10.97 10.00 3.53
C LEU A 94 -11.20 9.70 2.05
N ARG A 95 -11.34 10.74 1.22
CA ARG A 95 -11.47 10.61 -0.24
C ARG A 95 -10.25 9.94 -0.87
N PHE A 96 -9.05 10.33 -0.47
CA PHE A 96 -7.81 9.70 -0.92
C PHE A 96 -7.77 8.20 -0.57
N CYS A 97 -8.02 7.83 0.69
CA CYS A 97 -8.03 6.43 1.10
C CYS A 97 -9.09 5.62 0.33
N THR A 98 -10.30 6.18 0.20
CA THR A 98 -11.37 5.52 -0.57
C THR A 98 -11.01 5.37 -2.04
N SER A 99 -10.31 6.33 -2.66
CA SER A 99 -9.91 6.22 -4.08
C SER A 99 -8.88 5.11 -4.31
N VAL A 100 -7.95 4.92 -3.37
CA VAL A 100 -6.96 3.83 -3.41
C VAL A 100 -7.67 2.49 -3.22
N SER A 101 -8.49 2.35 -2.17
CA SER A 101 -9.25 1.12 -1.91
C SER A 101 -10.22 0.77 -3.04
N TRP A 102 -10.91 1.75 -3.62
CA TRP A 102 -11.79 1.53 -4.76
C TRP A 102 -11.04 1.04 -5.99
N ARG A 103 -9.88 1.61 -6.33
CA ARG A 103 -9.05 1.12 -7.45
C ARG A 103 -8.55 -0.30 -7.23
N VAL A 104 -8.14 -0.64 -6.01
CA VAL A 104 -7.72 -2.02 -5.65
C VAL A 104 -8.88 -2.99 -5.77
N LEU A 105 -10.06 -2.65 -5.22
CA LEU A 105 -11.25 -3.48 -5.32
C LEU A 105 -11.72 -3.64 -6.77
N ARG A 106 -11.69 -2.56 -7.56
CA ARG A 106 -12.07 -2.59 -8.97
C ARG A 106 -11.15 -3.49 -9.78
N LEU A 107 -9.85 -3.44 -9.53
CA LEU A 107 -8.89 -4.36 -10.15
C LEU A 107 -9.24 -5.81 -9.78
N ALA A 108 -9.48 -6.09 -8.50
CA ALA A 108 -9.83 -7.42 -8.01
C ALA A 108 -11.08 -7.99 -8.67
N LEU A 109 -12.10 -7.16 -8.87
CA LEU A 109 -13.35 -7.54 -9.53
C LEU A 109 -13.20 -7.75 -11.05
N GLU A 110 -12.19 -7.15 -11.69
CA GLU A 110 -11.97 -7.28 -13.14
C GLU A 110 -11.02 -8.42 -13.54
N THR A 111 -10.03 -8.75 -12.71
CA THR A 111 -9.05 -9.77 -13.06
C THR A 111 -9.45 -11.18 -12.64
N GLU A 112 -10.49 -11.33 -11.83
CA GLU A 112 -10.84 -12.59 -11.16
C GLU A 112 -9.63 -13.26 -10.46
N ASP A 113 -8.57 -12.48 -10.17
CA ASP A 113 -7.29 -12.96 -9.62
C ASP A 113 -7.46 -13.60 -8.22
N PHE A 114 -8.65 -13.50 -7.64
CA PHE A 114 -8.99 -14.03 -6.33
C PHE A 114 -9.63 -15.42 -6.37
N GLY A 115 -9.67 -16.07 -7.56
CA GLY A 115 -10.25 -17.40 -7.74
C GLY A 115 -11.78 -17.38 -7.61
N PRO A 116 -12.44 -18.56 -7.69
CA PRO A 116 -13.87 -18.64 -7.44
C PRO A 116 -14.14 -18.18 -6.00
N TRP A 117 -14.98 -17.16 -5.84
CA TRP A 117 -15.43 -16.66 -4.53
C TRP A 117 -16.12 -17.80 -3.78
N ALA A 118 -15.39 -18.45 -2.86
CA ALA A 118 -15.98 -19.50 -2.03
C ALA A 118 -17.06 -18.97 -1.06
N ASP A 119 -17.20 -17.64 -0.98
CA ASP A 119 -18.09 -16.93 -0.06
C ASP A 119 -18.94 -15.89 -0.81
N PRO A 120 -20.18 -16.26 -1.23
CA PRO A 120 -21.09 -15.37 -1.95
C PRO A 120 -21.48 -14.10 -1.19
N GLU A 121 -21.49 -14.14 0.16
CA GLU A 121 -21.77 -12.95 0.97
C GLU A 121 -20.64 -11.92 0.81
N ALA A 122 -19.39 -12.38 0.84
CA ALA A 122 -18.22 -11.51 0.65
C ALA A 122 -18.23 -10.85 -0.73
N GLU A 123 -18.60 -11.60 -1.76
CA GLU A 123 -18.69 -11.13 -3.14
C GLU A 123 -19.75 -10.02 -3.29
N GLU A 124 -20.94 -10.24 -2.72
CA GLU A 124 -22.01 -9.26 -2.75
C GLU A 124 -21.63 -7.98 -1.99
N LEU A 125 -21.00 -8.12 -0.82
CA LEU A 125 -20.47 -6.97 -0.08
C LEU A 125 -19.37 -6.23 -0.86
N CYS A 126 -18.53 -6.93 -1.63
CA CYS A 126 -17.55 -6.30 -2.53
C CYS A 126 -18.25 -5.44 -3.59
N ARG A 127 -19.32 -5.95 -4.22
CA ARG A 127 -20.11 -5.16 -5.20
C ARG A 127 -20.75 -3.93 -4.56
N GLN A 128 -21.33 -4.08 -3.37
CA GLN A 128 -21.92 -2.97 -2.63
C GLN A 128 -20.88 -1.93 -2.20
N ALA A 129 -19.69 -2.36 -1.78
CA ALA A 129 -18.58 -1.49 -1.45
C ALA A 129 -18.09 -0.70 -2.67
N GLU A 130 -17.96 -1.35 -3.84
CA GLU A 130 -17.58 -0.68 -5.09
C GLU A 130 -18.56 0.44 -5.43
N VAL A 131 -19.87 0.16 -5.46
CA VAL A 131 -20.91 1.14 -5.76
C VAL A 131 -20.92 2.28 -4.73
N THR A 132 -20.81 1.96 -3.44
CA THR A 132 -20.82 2.95 -2.37
C THR A 132 -19.61 3.87 -2.43
N TRP A 133 -18.41 3.32 -2.60
CA TRP A 133 -17.19 4.10 -2.72
C TRP A 133 -17.20 4.95 -3.98
N ARG A 134 -17.68 4.43 -5.11
CA ARG A 134 -17.82 5.20 -6.36
C ARG A 134 -18.73 6.42 -6.18
N ALA A 135 -19.92 6.22 -5.61
CA ALA A 135 -20.87 7.31 -5.35
C ALA A 135 -20.29 8.37 -4.39
N PHE A 136 -19.58 7.94 -3.34
CA PHE A 136 -18.87 8.87 -2.45
C PHE A 136 -17.77 9.66 -3.17
N LEU A 137 -16.97 9.01 -4.01
CA LEU A 137 -15.88 9.65 -4.76
C LEU A 137 -16.37 10.66 -5.80
N LEU A 138 -17.56 10.42 -6.37
CA LEU A 138 -18.26 11.34 -7.28
C LEU A 138 -18.98 12.48 -6.55
N GLY A 139 -19.05 12.44 -5.21
CA GLY A 139 -19.78 13.43 -4.41
C GLY A 139 -21.29 13.23 -4.39
N GLU A 140 -21.77 12.08 -4.86
CA GLU A 140 -23.19 11.67 -4.79
C GLU A 140 -23.58 11.20 -3.38
N ARG A 141 -22.59 10.96 -2.52
CA ARG A 141 -22.74 10.62 -1.11
C ARG A 141 -21.74 11.40 -0.26
N GLU A 142 -22.13 11.73 0.97
CA GLU A 142 -21.28 12.45 1.91
C GLU A 142 -20.20 11.58 2.57
N HIS A 143 -20.44 10.28 2.72
CA HIS A 143 -19.50 9.36 3.38
C HIS A 143 -19.66 7.90 2.87
N PRO A 144 -18.63 7.04 3.02
CA PRO A 144 -18.64 5.66 2.52
C PRO A 144 -19.45 4.68 3.39
N GLY A 145 -20.27 5.18 4.31
CA GLY A 145 -21.10 4.36 5.21
C GLY A 145 -20.29 3.37 6.06
N ASP A 146 -20.72 2.11 6.05
CA ASP A 146 -20.06 1.00 6.76
C ASP A 146 -18.78 0.51 6.08
N PHE A 147 -18.56 0.88 4.81
CA PHE A 147 -17.35 0.56 4.07
C PHE A 147 -16.21 1.55 4.40
N ARG A 148 -15.82 1.54 5.67
CA ARG A 148 -14.91 2.52 6.26
C ARG A 148 -13.48 2.36 5.76
N GLN A 149 -12.73 3.45 5.87
CA GLN A 149 -11.30 3.48 5.57
C GLN A 149 -10.50 3.53 6.86
N GLN A 150 -9.39 2.79 6.87
CA GLN A 150 -8.40 2.82 7.92
C GLN A 150 -7.04 3.15 7.34
N LEU A 151 -6.24 3.88 8.11
CA LEU A 151 -4.87 4.23 7.76
C LEU A 151 -3.96 3.85 8.93
N LEU A 152 -2.89 3.12 8.62
CA LEU A 152 -1.91 2.66 9.58
C LEU A 152 -0.51 3.08 9.11
N PRO A 153 0.13 4.03 9.82
CA PRO A 153 1.54 4.29 9.64
C PRO A 153 2.40 3.16 10.24
N PHE A 154 3.51 2.87 9.61
CA PHE A 154 4.56 1.94 10.05
C PHE A 154 5.86 2.69 10.24
N ASP A 155 6.70 2.17 11.12
CA ASP A 155 8.09 2.61 11.29
C ASP A 155 8.99 1.41 11.57
N ILE A 156 10.28 1.67 11.79
CA ILE A 156 11.24 0.70 12.27
C ILE A 156 10.80 0.19 13.65
N ILE A 157 10.90 -1.12 13.84
CA ILE A 157 10.61 -1.79 15.10
C ILE A 157 11.83 -1.64 15.99
N GLU A 158 11.70 -0.83 17.04
CA GLU A 158 12.76 -0.70 18.06
C GLU A 158 12.85 -1.94 18.96
N SER A 159 11.71 -2.56 19.26
CA SER A 159 11.62 -3.78 20.05
C SER A 159 10.33 -4.54 19.76
N SER A 160 10.40 -5.86 19.88
CA SER A 160 9.24 -6.74 19.77
C SER A 160 9.33 -7.87 20.80
N SER A 161 8.17 -8.42 21.16
CA SER A 161 8.03 -9.50 22.14
C SER A 161 7.60 -10.83 21.51
N GLY A 162 7.57 -10.92 20.16
CA GLY A 162 6.93 -11.99 19.41
C GLY A 162 7.86 -13.13 18.94
N GLY A 163 9.14 -12.86 18.70
CA GLY A 163 10.18 -13.85 18.38
C GLY A 163 10.05 -14.56 17.02
N ASP A 164 8.91 -14.45 16.32
CA ASP A 164 8.67 -15.03 14.98
C ASP A 164 8.70 -13.95 13.88
N GLU A 165 9.42 -12.85 14.10
CA GLU A 165 9.53 -11.80 13.10
C GLU A 165 10.38 -12.25 11.91
N SER A 166 9.90 -11.94 10.71
CA SER A 166 10.66 -12.19 9.50
C SER A 166 11.93 -11.33 9.50
N PRO A 167 13.11 -11.87 9.10
CA PRO A 167 14.37 -11.12 9.17
C PRO A 167 14.44 -9.89 8.27
N ASN A 168 13.48 -9.70 7.35
CA ASN A 168 13.37 -8.52 6.50
C ASN A 168 12.16 -7.62 6.85
N ILE A 169 11.63 -7.73 8.07
CA ILE A 169 10.37 -7.08 8.45
C ILE A 169 10.46 -5.54 8.41
N ASN A 170 11.57 -4.91 8.81
CA ASN A 170 11.69 -3.44 8.77
C ASN A 170 11.72 -2.94 7.33
N ARG A 171 12.46 -3.63 6.44
CA ARG A 171 12.39 -3.34 5.00
C ARG A 171 10.98 -3.54 4.46
N TYR A 172 10.30 -4.61 4.84
CA TYR A 172 8.93 -4.85 4.41
C TYR A 172 8.01 -3.70 4.85
N LEU A 173 7.94 -3.40 6.16
CA LEU A 173 7.04 -2.41 6.75
C LEU A 173 7.30 -0.99 6.26
N THR A 174 8.56 -0.59 6.08
CA THR A 174 8.89 0.80 5.73
C THR A 174 9.00 1.04 4.22
N ARG A 175 9.27 0.01 3.39
CA ARG A 175 9.62 0.20 1.97
C ARG A 175 8.68 -0.45 0.96
N THR A 176 8.03 -1.55 1.33
CA THR A 176 7.25 -2.33 0.36
C THR A 176 6.01 -1.57 -0.11
N ILE A 177 5.76 -1.66 -1.42
CA ILE A 177 4.51 -1.23 -2.06
C ILE A 177 3.77 -2.51 -2.42
N GLN A 178 2.53 -2.65 -1.98
CA GLN A 178 1.74 -3.86 -2.14
C GLN A 178 0.27 -3.50 -2.21
N MET A 179 -0.51 -4.33 -2.87
CA MET A 179 -1.96 -4.31 -2.76
C MET A 179 -2.50 -5.72 -2.80
N ASP A 180 -3.51 -5.99 -1.99
CA ASP A 180 -4.23 -7.25 -1.94
C ASP A 180 -5.72 -6.99 -1.68
N LEU A 181 -6.56 -7.96 -2.03
CA LEU A 181 -7.88 -8.11 -1.42
C LEU A 181 -7.81 -9.28 -0.44
N CYS A 182 -7.97 -8.98 0.84
CA CYS A 182 -7.90 -9.97 1.91
C CYS A 182 -9.31 -10.43 2.24
N ASN A 183 -9.51 -11.75 2.33
CA ASN A 183 -10.79 -12.35 2.71
C ASN A 183 -10.58 -13.54 3.65
N ASN A 184 -11.39 -13.61 4.69
CA ASN A 184 -11.59 -14.79 5.53
C ASN A 184 -13.06 -14.82 6.01
N SER A 185 -13.41 -15.82 6.82
CA SER A 185 -14.78 -16.02 7.33
C SER A 185 -15.33 -14.87 8.19
N THR A 186 -14.50 -13.93 8.62
CA THR A 186 -14.87 -12.82 9.53
C THR A 186 -14.62 -11.43 8.96
N GLN A 187 -13.70 -11.32 7.99
CA GLN A 187 -13.22 -10.05 7.48
C GLN A 187 -12.96 -10.10 5.98
N THR A 188 -13.35 -9.04 5.29
CA THR A 188 -13.03 -8.78 3.89
C THR A 188 -12.59 -7.33 3.79
N PHE A 189 -11.42 -7.06 3.23
CA PHE A 189 -10.92 -5.71 3.08
C PHE A 189 -9.91 -5.61 1.93
N THR A 190 -9.85 -4.44 1.31
CA THR A 190 -8.70 -4.10 0.46
C THR A 190 -7.53 -3.69 1.35
N PHE A 191 -6.33 -4.12 0.98
CA PHE A 191 -5.08 -3.72 1.59
C PHE A 191 -4.24 -3.01 0.54
N ALA A 192 -3.76 -1.80 0.84
CA ALA A 192 -2.83 -1.07 0.00
C ALA A 192 -1.69 -0.50 0.85
N LYS A 193 -0.49 -1.02 0.66
CA LYS A 193 0.73 -0.55 1.29
C LYS A 193 1.46 0.40 0.35
N LEU A 194 1.70 1.63 0.81
CA LEU A 194 2.32 2.69 0.04
C LEU A 194 3.74 3.00 0.54
N GLY A 195 4.53 1.99 0.91
CA GLY A 195 5.72 2.23 1.74
C GLY A 195 5.34 2.22 3.22
N PRO A 196 5.67 3.23 4.03
CA PRO A 196 5.48 3.17 5.47
C PRO A 196 4.03 3.53 5.88
N ILE A 197 3.09 3.62 4.93
CA ILE A 197 1.68 3.87 5.23
C ILE A 197 0.85 2.80 4.54
N ALA A 198 -0.03 2.14 5.29
CA ALA A 198 -1.01 1.21 4.78
C ALA A 198 -2.43 1.78 4.87
N ILE A 199 -3.24 1.46 3.87
CA ILE A 199 -4.66 1.80 3.78
C ILE A 199 -5.44 0.49 3.77
N PHE A 200 -6.50 0.43 4.57
CA PHE A 200 -7.42 -0.69 4.63
C PHE A 200 -8.84 -0.19 4.32
N GLY A 201 -9.41 -0.66 3.21
CA GLY A 201 -10.81 -0.41 2.88
C GLY A 201 -11.65 -1.57 3.39
N THR A 202 -12.35 -1.37 4.50
CA THR A 202 -13.22 -2.38 5.11
C THR A 202 -14.41 -2.68 4.19
N ILE A 203 -14.65 -3.95 3.89
CA ILE A 203 -15.80 -4.43 3.11
C ILE A 203 -16.74 -5.26 3.99
N ARG A 204 -16.19 -6.26 4.68
CA ARG A 204 -16.90 -7.06 5.68
C ARG A 204 -16.09 -7.08 6.96
N GLN A 205 -16.76 -6.91 8.09
CA GLN A 205 -16.09 -6.91 9.38
C GLN A 205 -17.04 -7.32 10.50
N ARG A 206 -17.01 -8.61 10.89
CA ARG A 206 -17.88 -9.15 11.94
C ARG A 206 -17.42 -8.77 13.36
N SER A 207 -16.15 -8.41 13.53
CA SER A 207 -15.59 -7.92 14.80
C SER A 207 -14.73 -6.67 14.56
N ASN A 208 -14.72 -5.73 15.51
CA ASN A 208 -13.95 -4.49 15.40
C ASN A 208 -12.79 -4.39 16.39
N PRO A 209 -11.69 -5.13 16.17
CA PRO A 209 -10.50 -5.01 17.00
C PRO A 209 -9.71 -3.71 16.72
N TRP A 210 -10.01 -3.00 15.63
CA TRP A 210 -9.25 -1.83 15.21
C TRP A 210 -9.50 -0.62 16.12
N LYS A 211 -8.44 -0.06 16.71
CA LYS A 211 -8.48 1.22 17.43
C LYS A 211 -7.34 2.12 16.97
N GLY A 212 -7.63 3.40 16.79
CA GLY A 212 -6.66 4.42 16.41
C GLY A 212 -6.43 4.58 14.90
N THR A 213 -6.88 3.64 14.07
CA THR A 213 -6.62 3.62 12.61
C THR A 213 -7.71 4.24 11.74
N ARG A 214 -8.91 4.50 12.29
CA ARG A 214 -10.05 4.97 11.50
C ARG A 214 -9.80 6.38 10.94
N VAL A 215 -10.01 6.53 9.62
CA VAL A 215 -10.02 7.84 8.97
C VAL A 215 -11.38 8.51 9.17
N GLN A 216 -11.39 9.70 9.74
CA GLN A 216 -12.60 10.49 9.99
C GLN A 216 -12.97 11.32 8.76
N ALA A 217 -14.27 11.60 8.59
CA ALA A 217 -14.78 12.33 7.43
C ALA A 217 -14.36 13.80 7.38
N ASN A 218 -14.20 14.44 8.55
CA ASN A 218 -13.92 15.87 8.63
C ASN A 218 -12.45 16.16 8.90
N GLN A 219 -11.96 15.71 10.05
CA GLN A 219 -10.58 15.94 10.48
C GLN A 219 -10.11 14.89 11.46
N GLY A 220 -8.80 14.75 11.60
CA GLY A 220 -8.17 13.90 12.61
C GLY A 220 -6.66 14.02 12.58
N THR A 221 -6.00 13.07 13.23
CA THR A 221 -4.54 13.00 13.30
C THR A 221 -4.01 11.66 12.80
N VAL A 222 -2.82 11.67 12.21
CA VAL A 222 -2.03 10.49 11.84
C VAL A 222 -0.65 10.60 12.48
N GLY A 223 -0.10 9.48 12.93
CA GLY A 223 1.26 9.42 13.49
C GLY A 223 1.35 9.96 14.92
N GLY A 224 2.58 10.33 15.31
CA GLY A 224 2.91 10.69 16.69
C GLY A 224 2.87 9.48 17.64
N ARG A 225 2.70 9.75 18.94
CA ARG A 225 2.64 8.71 19.99
C ARG A 225 1.28 8.00 20.08
N GLN A 226 0.57 7.89 18.96
CA GLN A 226 -0.75 7.27 18.93
C GLN A 226 -0.61 5.76 19.14
N GLN A 227 -1.43 5.21 20.03
CA GLN A 227 -1.50 3.77 20.25
C GLN A 227 -2.56 3.15 19.34
N TYR A 228 -2.20 2.02 18.74
CA TYR A 228 -3.07 1.27 17.84
C TYR A 228 -3.43 -0.08 18.47
N VAL A 229 -4.68 -0.51 18.28
CA VAL A 229 -5.08 -1.90 18.49
C VAL A 229 -5.41 -2.47 17.12
N LEU A 230 -4.78 -3.58 16.77
CA LEU A 230 -4.86 -4.21 15.45
C LEU A 230 -5.44 -5.62 15.59
N PRO A 231 -6.06 -6.18 14.54
CA PRO A 231 -6.45 -7.59 14.52
C PRO A 231 -5.23 -8.49 14.73
N GLY A 232 -5.35 -9.50 15.59
CA GLY A 232 -4.24 -10.44 15.86
C GLY A 232 -3.73 -11.15 14.60
N ALA A 233 -4.60 -11.37 13.60
CA ALA A 233 -4.22 -11.98 12.33
C ALA A 233 -3.37 -11.08 11.41
N LEU A 234 -3.32 -9.76 11.67
CA LEU A 234 -2.58 -8.83 10.81
C LEU A 234 -1.07 -9.05 10.92
N TRP A 235 -0.55 -9.31 12.11
CA TRP A 235 0.90 -9.49 12.31
C TRP A 235 1.46 -10.75 11.60
N PRO A 236 0.85 -11.94 11.74
CA PRO A 236 1.24 -13.11 10.96
C PRO A 236 1.15 -12.88 9.44
N TYR A 237 0.13 -12.16 8.97
CA TYR A 237 -0.01 -11.83 7.55
C TYR A 237 1.12 -10.93 7.05
N LEU A 238 1.48 -9.87 7.78
CA LEU A 238 2.59 -8.98 7.40
C LEU A 238 3.93 -9.74 7.37
N ASN A 239 4.17 -10.65 8.33
CA ASN A 239 5.37 -11.50 8.33
C ASN A 239 5.40 -12.49 7.16
N ALA A 240 4.27 -13.12 6.84
CA ALA A 240 4.18 -13.98 5.67
C ALA A 240 4.53 -13.22 4.38
N LYS A 241 4.03 -11.99 4.22
CA LYS A 241 4.35 -11.13 3.07
C LYS A 241 5.80 -10.63 3.07
N ALA A 242 6.41 -10.42 4.22
CA ALA A 242 7.84 -10.15 4.34
C ALA A 242 8.67 -11.35 3.84
N ARG A 243 8.36 -12.57 4.30
CA ARG A 243 9.02 -13.81 3.86
C ARG A 243 8.84 -14.07 2.36
N GLU A 244 7.62 -13.93 1.84
CA GLU A 244 7.36 -14.02 0.39
C GLU A 244 8.24 -13.05 -0.41
N SER A 245 8.40 -11.82 0.08
CA SER A 245 9.28 -10.83 -0.53
C SER A 245 10.75 -11.22 -0.46
N ALA A 246 11.22 -11.81 0.64
CA ALA A 246 12.59 -12.29 0.79
C ALA A 246 12.88 -13.46 -0.17
N ALA A 247 11.99 -14.45 -0.21
CA ALA A 247 12.08 -15.60 -1.10
C ALA A 247 12.15 -15.20 -2.58
N ALA A 248 11.32 -14.25 -3.01
CA ALA A 248 11.36 -13.74 -4.38
C ALA A 248 12.70 -13.07 -4.72
N MET A 249 13.28 -12.32 -3.78
CA MET A 249 14.58 -11.68 -3.96
C MET A 249 15.74 -12.70 -3.99
N ALA A 250 15.65 -13.77 -3.19
CA ALA A 250 16.62 -14.86 -3.23
C ALA A 250 16.60 -15.62 -4.58
N GLY A 251 15.43 -15.67 -5.23
CA GLY A 251 15.23 -16.26 -6.56
C GLY A 251 15.81 -15.46 -7.73
N ILE A 252 16.43 -14.29 -7.50
CA ILE A 252 17.08 -13.50 -8.55
C ILE A 252 18.26 -14.29 -9.15
N SER A 253 18.36 -14.36 -10.47
CA SER A 253 19.46 -15.07 -11.14
C SER A 253 20.84 -14.49 -10.79
N LYS A 254 21.89 -15.31 -10.79
CA LYS A 254 23.27 -14.86 -10.51
C LYS A 254 23.67 -13.65 -11.37
N LYS A 255 23.37 -13.68 -12.66
CA LYS A 255 23.60 -12.56 -13.61
C LYS A 255 22.90 -11.27 -13.14
N GLN A 256 21.65 -11.37 -12.68
CA GLN A 256 20.93 -10.19 -12.19
C GLN A 256 21.44 -9.72 -10.83
N ARG A 257 21.90 -10.62 -9.95
CA ARG A 257 22.57 -10.27 -8.69
C ARG A 257 23.84 -9.46 -8.94
N GLU A 258 24.70 -9.91 -9.84
CA GLU A 258 25.92 -9.17 -10.21
C GLU A 258 25.59 -7.76 -10.75
N VAL A 259 24.53 -7.63 -11.53
CA VAL A 259 24.04 -6.31 -11.99
C VAL A 259 23.51 -5.45 -10.84
N ILE A 260 22.84 -6.04 -9.85
CA ILE A 260 22.40 -5.32 -8.65
C ILE A 260 23.62 -4.79 -7.90
N ASP A 261 24.59 -5.66 -7.64
CA ASP A 261 25.78 -5.32 -6.87
C ASP A 261 26.60 -4.23 -7.56
N GLN A 262 26.75 -4.30 -8.88
CA GLN A 262 27.41 -3.25 -9.66
C GLN A 262 26.68 -1.90 -9.57
N ASN A 263 25.34 -1.89 -9.66
CA ASN A 263 24.58 -0.64 -9.52
C ASN A 263 24.64 -0.09 -8.10
N LEU A 264 24.57 -0.97 -7.09
CA LEU A 264 24.69 -0.57 -5.69
C LEU A 264 26.06 0.05 -5.43
N ARG A 265 27.14 -0.57 -5.92
CA ARG A 265 28.51 -0.02 -5.82
C ARG A 265 28.64 1.32 -6.53
N ARG A 266 28.08 1.45 -7.73
CA ARG A 266 28.12 2.69 -8.51
C ARG A 266 27.37 3.84 -7.83
N ASN A 267 26.29 3.53 -7.13
CA ASN A 267 25.43 4.50 -6.45
C ASN A 267 25.58 4.46 -4.92
N ALA A 268 26.71 3.96 -4.41
CA ALA A 268 26.90 3.71 -2.98
C ALA A 268 26.70 4.99 -2.16
N ASP A 269 27.27 6.11 -2.60
CA ASP A 269 27.16 7.41 -1.93
C ASP A 269 25.71 7.91 -1.84
N ALA A 270 24.90 7.62 -2.86
CA ALA A 270 23.48 7.97 -2.88
C ALA A 270 22.60 6.98 -2.11
N PHE A 271 23.11 5.77 -1.85
CA PHE A 271 22.41 4.73 -1.10
C PHE A 271 22.67 4.86 0.40
N VAL A 272 23.90 5.12 0.82
CA VAL A 272 24.26 5.31 2.23
C VAL A 272 23.47 6.49 2.82
N GLY A 273 22.89 6.29 4.01
CA GLY A 273 22.03 7.29 4.66
C GLY A 273 20.62 7.43 4.05
N SER A 274 20.33 6.76 2.94
CA SER A 274 18.98 6.73 2.36
C SER A 274 17.98 5.99 3.26
N ALA A 275 16.68 6.20 3.03
CA ALA A 275 15.64 5.47 3.76
C ALA A 275 15.71 3.95 3.54
N ALA A 276 16.14 3.51 2.34
CA ALA A 276 16.36 2.09 2.07
C ALA A 276 17.55 1.51 2.87
N PHE A 277 18.63 2.29 3.03
CA PHE A 277 19.76 1.91 3.85
C PHE A 277 19.38 1.81 5.33
N ARG A 278 18.67 2.80 5.88
CA ARG A 278 18.20 2.77 7.29
C ARG A 278 17.32 1.54 7.59
N ALA A 279 16.40 1.20 6.68
CA ALA A 279 15.57 0.02 6.84
C ALA A 279 16.38 -1.29 6.79
N MET A 280 17.39 -1.36 5.93
CA MET A 280 18.31 -2.51 5.86
C MET A 280 19.17 -2.62 7.11
N GLN A 281 19.70 -1.50 7.60
CA GLN A 281 20.50 -1.44 8.82
C GLN A 281 19.70 -1.92 10.03
N ALA A 282 18.43 -1.50 10.16
CA ALA A 282 17.57 -1.97 11.24
C ALA A 282 17.36 -3.49 11.24
N ASP A 283 17.14 -4.10 10.06
CA ASP A 283 17.06 -5.56 9.95
C ASP A 283 18.39 -6.23 10.35
N ILE A 284 19.54 -5.67 9.94
CA ILE A 284 20.87 -6.21 10.31
C ILE A 284 21.12 -6.07 11.82
N GLU A 285 20.77 -4.94 12.42
CA GLU A 285 20.93 -4.71 13.87
C GLU A 285 20.06 -5.68 14.68
N GLN A 286 18.88 -6.01 14.18
CA GLN A 286 17.93 -6.91 14.87
C GLN A 286 18.24 -8.41 14.65
N PHE A 287 18.69 -8.80 13.45
CA PHE A 287 18.79 -10.21 13.05
C PHE A 287 20.20 -10.66 12.62
N GLY A 288 21.18 -9.76 12.60
CA GLY A 288 22.54 -10.03 12.11
C GLY A 288 22.56 -10.44 10.64
N ASP A 289 23.42 -11.41 10.29
CA ASP A 289 23.53 -11.94 8.92
C ASP A 289 22.23 -12.60 8.43
N GLY A 290 21.41 -13.12 9.37
CA GLY A 290 20.11 -13.72 9.08
C GLY A 290 19.11 -12.75 8.45
N ALA A 291 19.37 -11.44 8.51
CA ALA A 291 18.58 -10.41 7.83
C ALA A 291 18.42 -10.67 6.33
N PHE A 292 19.33 -11.41 5.68
CA PHE A 292 19.28 -11.70 4.25
C PHE A 292 18.80 -13.11 3.92
N ASP A 293 18.51 -13.94 4.92
CA ASP A 293 18.10 -15.31 4.70
C ASP A 293 16.63 -15.40 4.27
N PRO A 294 16.34 -16.05 3.13
CA PRO A 294 14.98 -16.41 2.76
C PRO A 294 14.54 -17.58 3.64
N GLN A 295 13.93 -17.29 4.79
CA GLN A 295 13.25 -18.31 5.61
C GLN A 295 12.08 -18.94 4.86
#